data_AF-A0AAD1JWJ7-F1
#
_entry.id   AF-A0AAD1JWJ7-F1
#
_cell.length_a   1.000
_cell.length_b   1.000
_cell.length_c   1.000
_cell.angle_alpha   90.00
_cell.angle_beta   90.00
_cell.angle_gamma   90.00
#
_symmetry.space_group_name_H-M   'P 1'
#
loop_
_entity.id
_entity.type
_entity.pdbx_description
1 polymer ?
#
loop_
_entity_poly.entity_id
_entity_poly.type
_entity_poly.pdbx_seq_one_letter_code
_entity_poly.pdbx_strand_id
1 'polypeptide(L)'
;MKKLLFIFGTRPEFIKVYPVIQEAKKQGNPIVLVNTGQHKEMLNELLDEFSVEVDYDLKIMDSYSGLSEIVSGTLSGLEPIVKQEKPDVILVHGDTAATLAGALVAYFNQIKLAHIEAGLRTYNKFSPFPEEMNRQIVGLLADYHFTPTEMTRDNLLKEGKNRKQVFVVGNSAIDMFQ
;
A
#
# COMPACT_ATOMS: atom_id res chain seq x y z
N MET A 1 0.47 -2.59 -21.22
CA MET A 1 1.40 -2.63 -20.07
C MET A 1 1.19 -1.36 -19.26
N LYS A 2 1.15 -1.44 -17.94
CA LYS A 2 0.96 -0.32 -17.03
C LYS A 2 2.15 -0.23 -16.07
N LYS A 3 2.70 0.95 -15.83
CA LYS A 3 3.77 1.14 -14.86
C LYS A 3 3.17 1.18 -13.45
N LEU A 4 3.59 0.25 -12.61
CA LEU A 4 3.04 0.05 -11.27
C LEU A 4 4.08 0.45 -10.23
N LEU A 5 3.69 1.30 -9.28
CA LEU A 5 4.54 1.66 -8.15
C LEU A 5 3.96 1.08 -6.87
N PHE A 6 4.71 0.20 -6.21
CA PHE A 6 4.33 -0.42 -4.94
C PHE A 6 5.00 0.31 -3.78
N ILE A 7 4.20 0.65 -2.78
CA ILE A 7 4.68 1.31 -1.56
C ILE A 7 4.41 0.37 -0.38
N PHE A 8 5.46 0.08 0.38
CA PHE A 8 5.39 -0.72 1.60
C PHE A 8 6.45 -0.22 2.60
N GLY A 9 6.27 -0.48 3.89
CA GLY A 9 7.22 -0.04 4.92
C GLY A 9 7.62 -1.12 5.91
N THR A 10 6.84 -2.20 5.98
CA THR A 10 6.95 -3.21 7.02
C THR A 10 7.06 -4.62 6.43
N ARG A 11 7.64 -5.52 7.23
CA ARG A 11 7.74 -6.94 6.88
C ARG A 11 6.36 -7.58 6.58
N PRO A 12 5.30 -7.39 7.41
CA PRO A 12 3.99 -7.96 7.11
C PRO A 12 3.35 -7.43 5.82
N GLU A 13 3.59 -6.16 5.48
CA GLU A 13 3.14 -5.60 4.19
C GLU A 13 3.88 -6.29 3.03
N PHE A 14 5.21 -6.39 3.10
CA PHE A 14 6.00 -6.98 2.02
C PHE A 14 5.59 -8.43 1.71
N ILE A 15 5.41 -9.25 2.75
CA ILE A 15 4.93 -10.64 2.61
C ILE A 15 3.63 -10.70 1.80
N LYS A 16 2.71 -9.77 2.04
CA LYS A 16 1.41 -9.76 1.37
C LYS A 16 1.46 -9.15 -0.03
N VAL A 17 2.33 -8.18 -0.30
CA VAL A 17 2.40 -7.56 -1.63
C VAL A 17 3.34 -8.33 -2.58
N TYR A 18 4.26 -9.14 -2.06
CA TYR A 18 5.24 -9.87 -2.88
C TYR A 18 4.60 -10.77 -3.94
N PRO A 19 3.59 -11.62 -3.64
CA PRO A 19 2.91 -12.40 -4.68
C PRO A 19 2.29 -11.55 -5.78
N VAL A 20 1.75 -10.37 -5.42
CA VAL A 20 1.16 -9.41 -6.36
C VAL A 20 2.23 -8.78 -7.26
N ILE A 21 3.40 -8.45 -6.69
CA ILE A 21 4.56 -7.96 -7.46
C ILE A 21 5.01 -9.01 -8.48
N GLN A 22 5.14 -10.27 -8.06
CA GLN A 22 5.57 -11.36 -8.93
C GLN A 22 4.60 -11.60 -10.07
N GLU A 23 3.30 -11.63 -9.79
CA GLU A 23 2.29 -11.80 -10.83
C GLU A 23 2.30 -10.60 -11.80
N ALA A 24 2.41 -9.37 -11.29
CA ALA A 24 2.49 -8.19 -12.14
C ALA A 24 3.72 -8.20 -13.06
N LYS A 25 4.88 -8.69 -12.57
CA LYS A 25 6.10 -8.90 -13.37
C LYS A 25 5.89 -9.95 -14.46
N LYS A 26 5.26 -11.09 -14.14
CA LYS A 26 4.93 -12.15 -15.12
C LYS A 26 4.04 -11.65 -16.24
N GLN A 27 3.12 -10.74 -15.93
CA GLN A 27 2.24 -10.07 -16.92
C GLN A 27 2.96 -8.95 -17.72
N GLY A 28 4.26 -8.75 -17.53
CA GLY A 28 5.08 -7.81 -18.28
C GLY A 28 4.92 -6.34 -17.88
N ASN A 29 4.40 -6.05 -16.68
CA ASN A 29 4.28 -4.68 -16.21
C ASN A 29 5.62 -4.14 -15.70
N PRO A 30 6.03 -2.92 -16.06
CA PRO A 30 7.14 -2.23 -15.39
C PRO A 30 6.78 -1.96 -13.93
N ILE A 31 7.66 -2.38 -13.01
CA ILE A 31 7.44 -2.27 -11.56
C ILE A 31 8.46 -1.30 -10.96
N VAL A 32 7.99 -0.45 -10.05
CA VAL A 32 8.82 0.35 -9.15
C VAL A 32 8.47 -0.04 -7.71
N LEU A 33 9.48 -0.39 -6.92
CA LEU A 33 9.34 -0.78 -5.53
C LEU A 33 9.91 0.32 -4.61
N VAL A 34 9.07 0.83 -3.72
CA VAL A 34 9.46 1.83 -2.73
C VAL A 34 9.31 1.25 -1.32
N ASN A 35 10.43 1.10 -0.64
CA ASN A 35 10.47 0.84 0.79
C ASN A 35 10.47 2.17 1.55
N THR A 36 9.51 2.38 2.44
CA THR A 36 9.47 3.59 3.28
C THR A 36 10.42 3.52 4.47
N GLY A 37 10.96 2.33 4.79
CA GLY A 37 11.93 2.14 5.86
C GLY A 37 11.32 2.13 7.27
N GLN A 38 10.07 1.68 7.43
CA GLN A 38 9.44 1.60 8.76
C GLN A 38 10.01 0.47 9.63
N HIS A 39 10.37 -0.68 9.04
CA HIS A 39 10.97 -1.83 9.74
C HIS A 39 12.26 -2.30 9.04
N LYS A 40 13.33 -1.51 9.13
CA LYS A 40 14.57 -1.66 8.33
C LYS A 40 15.22 -3.04 8.43
N GLU A 41 15.59 -3.50 9.63
CA GLU A 41 16.34 -4.76 9.80
C GLU A 41 15.52 -5.98 9.35
N MET A 42 14.30 -6.13 9.88
CA MET A 42 13.43 -7.27 9.58
C MET A 42 12.95 -7.32 8.13
N LEU A 43 12.84 -6.17 7.46
CA LEU A 43 12.45 -6.14 6.05
C LEU A 43 13.64 -6.43 5.14
N ASN A 44 14.84 -5.94 5.47
CA ASN A 44 16.04 -6.22 4.66
C ASN A 44 16.37 -7.70 4.62
N GLU A 45 16.31 -8.40 5.76
CA GLU A 45 16.50 -9.86 5.80
C GLU A 45 15.53 -10.59 4.87
N LEU A 46 14.27 -10.12 4.83
CA LEU A 46 13.24 -10.71 4.00
C LEU A 46 13.45 -10.39 2.50
N LEU A 47 13.85 -9.16 2.18
CA LEU A 47 14.17 -8.75 0.82
C LEU A 47 15.36 -9.58 0.27
N ASP A 48 16.38 -9.81 1.10
CA ASP A 48 17.52 -10.65 0.75
C ASP A 48 17.10 -12.12 0.54
N GLU A 49 16.25 -12.67 1.43
CA GLU A 49 15.69 -14.02 1.31
C GLU A 49 14.94 -14.22 -0.02
N PHE A 50 14.15 -13.23 -0.45
CA PHE A 50 13.42 -13.27 -1.72
C PHE A 50 14.21 -12.74 -2.92
N SER A 51 15.48 -12.34 -2.73
CA SER A 51 16.32 -11.72 -3.77
C SER A 51 15.60 -10.55 -4.48
N VAL A 52 14.97 -9.68 -3.68
CA VAL A 52 14.24 -8.51 -4.16
C VAL A 52 15.02 -7.25 -3.85
N GLU A 53 15.47 -6.57 -4.90
CA GLU A 53 15.99 -5.21 -4.80
C GLU A 53 14.84 -4.20 -4.89
N VAL A 54 14.86 -3.20 -4.00
CA VAL A 54 13.96 -2.06 -4.06
C VAL A 54 14.60 -0.93 -4.86
N ASP A 55 13.81 -0.26 -5.69
CA ASP A 55 14.30 0.87 -6.49
C ASP A 55 14.56 2.11 -5.62
N TYR A 56 13.79 2.26 -4.55
CA TYR A 56 13.88 3.39 -3.63
C TYR A 56 13.72 2.95 -2.16
N ASP A 57 14.59 3.45 -1.29
CA ASP A 57 14.50 3.30 0.17
C ASP A 57 14.52 4.68 0.84
N LEU A 58 13.40 5.06 1.46
CA LEU A 58 13.20 6.38 2.06
C LEU A 58 13.78 6.53 3.47
N LYS A 59 14.05 5.41 4.17
CA LYS A 59 14.67 5.42 5.52
C LYS A 59 13.98 6.33 6.54
N ILE A 60 12.64 6.44 6.50
CA ILE A 60 11.89 7.43 7.28
C ILE A 60 12.11 7.27 8.79
N MET A 61 12.22 6.05 9.30
CA MET A 61 12.42 5.81 10.74
C MET A 61 13.81 6.16 11.25
N ASP A 62 14.79 6.41 10.37
CA ASP A 62 16.11 6.89 10.79
C ASP A 62 16.02 8.34 11.34
N SER A 63 14.93 9.07 11.04
CA SER A 63 14.78 10.50 11.33
C SER A 63 13.54 10.89 12.14
N TYR A 64 12.51 10.03 12.25
CA TYR A 64 11.20 10.41 12.78
C TYR A 64 10.58 9.34 13.68
N SER A 65 9.82 9.78 14.69
CA SER A 65 9.15 8.86 15.63
C SER A 65 7.67 9.20 15.87
N GLY A 66 7.25 10.44 15.61
CA GLY A 66 5.85 10.83 15.70
C GLY A 66 5.05 10.42 14.45
N LEU A 67 3.79 10.01 14.63
CA LEU A 67 2.91 9.66 13.49
C LEU A 67 2.83 10.76 12.42
N SER A 68 2.68 12.03 12.85
CA SER A 68 2.63 13.16 11.93
C SER A 68 3.94 13.35 11.16
N GLU A 69 5.08 13.12 11.81
CA GLU A 69 6.40 13.22 11.18
C GLU A 69 6.63 12.09 10.19
N ILE A 70 6.25 10.85 10.55
CA ILE A 70 6.34 9.68 9.68
C ILE A 70 5.50 9.88 8.43
N VAL A 71 4.25 10.34 8.56
CA VAL A 71 3.38 10.61 7.40
C VAL A 71 3.97 11.74 6.55
N SER A 72 4.38 12.86 7.15
CA SER A 72 4.95 14.01 6.43
C SER A 72 6.25 13.67 5.70
N GLY A 73 7.15 12.96 6.37
CA GLY A 73 8.42 12.50 5.81
C GLY A 73 8.21 11.51 4.67
N THR A 74 7.32 10.54 4.84
CA THR A 74 6.98 9.57 3.78
C THR A 74 6.38 10.28 2.57
N LEU A 75 5.43 11.20 2.78
CA LEU A 75 4.82 11.99 1.73
C LEU A 75 5.88 12.80 0.95
N SER A 76 6.77 13.49 1.68
CA SER A 76 7.83 14.32 1.09
C SER A 76 8.86 13.49 0.33
N GLY A 77 9.18 12.29 0.80
CA GLY A 77 10.11 11.37 0.13
C GLY A 77 9.52 10.72 -1.12
N LEU A 78 8.21 10.42 -1.11
CA LEU A 78 7.50 9.81 -2.25
C LEU A 78 7.27 10.79 -3.40
N GLU A 79 7.01 12.07 -3.11
CA GLU A 79 6.69 13.09 -4.11
C GLU A 79 7.71 13.20 -5.27
N PRO A 80 9.04 13.32 -5.05
CA PRO A 80 10.00 13.36 -6.15
C PRO A 80 10.05 12.05 -6.95
N ILE A 81 9.91 10.90 -6.28
CA ILE A 81 9.89 9.58 -6.92
C ILE A 81 8.70 9.49 -7.87
N VAL A 82 7.50 9.86 -7.41
CA VAL A 82 6.29 9.79 -8.22
C VAL A 82 6.36 10.73 -9.44
N LYS A 83 6.94 11.92 -9.28
CA LYS A 83 7.17 12.86 -10.41
C LYS A 83 8.17 12.35 -11.43
N GLN A 84 9.20 11.64 -10.97
CA GLN A 84 10.22 11.03 -11.82
C GLN A 84 9.66 9.81 -12.55
N GLU A 85 9.09 8.88 -11.80
CA GLU A 85 8.68 7.57 -12.29
C GLU A 85 7.39 7.62 -13.11
N LYS A 86 6.49 8.56 -12.79
CA LYS A 86 5.18 8.76 -13.44
C LYS A 86 4.41 7.44 -13.60
N PRO A 87 4.15 6.71 -12.49
CA PRO A 87 3.42 5.45 -12.57
C PRO A 87 1.99 5.68 -13.06
N ASP A 88 1.44 4.69 -13.76
CA ASP A 88 0.03 4.68 -14.13
C ASP A 88 -0.86 4.41 -12.90
N VAL A 89 -0.38 3.56 -12.00
CA VAL A 89 -1.10 3.13 -10.78
C VAL A 89 -0.12 3.02 -9.62
N ILE A 90 -0.51 3.56 -8.47
CA ILE A 90 0.15 3.35 -7.19
C ILE A 90 -0.62 2.28 -6.40
N LEU A 91 0.10 1.30 -5.86
CA LEU A 91 -0.44 0.24 -5.03
C LEU A 91 0.02 0.43 -3.59
N VAL A 92 -0.95 0.46 -2.69
CA VAL A 92 -0.74 0.53 -1.24
C VAL A 92 -1.45 -0.65 -0.57
N HIS A 93 -0.94 -1.08 0.58
CA HIS A 93 -1.46 -2.24 1.29
C HIS A 93 -1.95 -1.87 2.70
N GLY A 94 -3.09 -2.38 3.11
CA GLY A 94 -3.51 -2.34 4.51
C GLY A 94 -3.81 -0.94 5.03
N ASP A 95 -3.21 -0.55 6.14
CA ASP A 95 -3.67 0.58 6.96
C ASP A 95 -2.57 1.31 7.73
N THR A 96 -1.32 1.20 7.29
CA THR A 96 -0.18 1.85 7.94
C THR A 96 -0.10 3.34 7.59
N ALA A 97 0.81 4.06 8.26
CA ALA A 97 1.14 5.43 7.88
C ALA A 97 1.74 5.52 6.46
N ALA A 98 2.44 4.46 6.01
CA ALA A 98 2.96 4.39 4.65
C ALA A 98 1.81 4.27 3.63
N THR A 99 0.79 3.46 3.93
CA THR A 99 -0.44 3.34 3.13
C THR A 99 -1.13 4.70 2.97
N LEU A 100 -1.29 5.43 4.08
CA LEU A 100 -1.92 6.76 4.06
C LEU A 100 -1.11 7.75 3.22
N ALA A 101 0.20 7.85 3.45
CA ALA A 101 1.07 8.76 2.71
C ALA A 101 1.10 8.42 1.20
N GLY A 102 1.18 7.14 0.85
CA GLY A 102 1.14 6.68 -0.54
C GLY A 102 -0.18 7.04 -1.24
N ALA A 103 -1.30 6.89 -0.54
CA ALA A 103 -2.61 7.28 -1.06
C ALA A 103 -2.73 8.79 -1.30
N LEU A 104 -2.21 9.61 -0.37
CA LEU A 104 -2.20 11.07 -0.50
C LEU A 104 -1.32 11.53 -1.66
N VAL A 105 -0.12 10.96 -1.83
CA VAL A 105 0.75 11.31 -2.97
C VAL A 105 0.13 10.91 -4.30
N ALA A 106 -0.53 9.75 -4.38
CA ALA A 106 -1.28 9.36 -5.57
C ALA A 106 -2.36 10.38 -5.92
N TYR A 107 -3.16 10.79 -4.92
CA TYR A 107 -4.19 11.79 -5.09
C TYR A 107 -3.64 13.17 -5.53
N PHE A 108 -2.59 13.67 -4.88
CA PHE A 108 -1.98 14.97 -5.21
C PHE A 108 -1.41 15.03 -6.63
N ASN A 109 -0.93 13.89 -7.14
CA ASN A 109 -0.39 13.78 -8.48
C ASN A 109 -1.40 13.27 -9.52
N GLN A 110 -2.68 13.10 -9.14
CA GLN A 110 -3.76 12.60 -10.00
C GLN A 110 -3.47 11.22 -10.61
N ILE A 111 -2.81 10.35 -9.86
CA ILE A 111 -2.46 8.99 -10.25
C ILE A 111 -3.48 8.02 -9.68
N LYS A 112 -3.80 6.98 -10.45
CA LYS A 112 -4.75 5.95 -10.00
C LYS A 112 -4.23 5.22 -8.78
N LEU A 113 -5.11 4.98 -7.80
CA LEU A 113 -4.76 4.30 -6.56
C LEU A 113 -5.45 2.95 -6.45
N ALA A 114 -4.66 1.93 -6.14
CA ALA A 114 -5.13 0.59 -5.81
C ALA A 114 -4.85 0.28 -4.33
N HIS A 115 -5.90 -0.06 -3.59
CA HIS A 115 -5.83 -0.44 -2.18
C HIS A 115 -5.94 -1.96 -2.04
N ILE A 116 -4.82 -2.59 -1.68
CA ILE A 116 -4.74 -4.02 -1.36
C ILE A 116 -5.14 -4.22 0.10
N GLU A 117 -5.92 -5.26 0.38
CA GLU A 117 -6.53 -5.54 1.69
C GLU A 117 -7.55 -4.46 2.12
N ALA A 118 -8.34 -3.98 1.17
CA ALA A 118 -9.33 -2.94 1.40
C ALA A 118 -10.55 -3.46 2.20
N GLY A 119 -11.21 -2.54 2.91
CA GLY A 119 -12.56 -2.75 3.48
C GLY A 119 -12.63 -3.37 4.89
N LEU A 120 -11.50 -3.63 5.55
CA LEU A 120 -11.48 -3.96 6.98
C LEU A 120 -11.95 -2.78 7.82
N ARG A 121 -12.83 -3.00 8.80
CA ARG A 121 -13.42 -1.95 9.63
C ARG A 121 -13.67 -2.43 11.05
N THR A 122 -13.35 -1.56 12.02
CA THR A 122 -13.88 -1.63 13.39
C THR A 122 -14.95 -0.57 13.63
N TYR A 123 -15.01 0.46 12.79
CA TYR A 123 -15.82 1.66 12.96
C TYR A 123 -15.55 2.41 14.27
N ASN A 124 -14.40 2.13 14.91
CA ASN A 124 -13.90 2.88 16.07
C ASN A 124 -12.59 3.57 15.69
N LYS A 125 -12.67 4.89 15.47
CA LYS A 125 -11.53 5.70 15.00
C LYS A 125 -10.30 5.69 15.92
N PHE A 126 -10.45 5.25 17.17
CA PHE A 126 -9.37 5.17 18.16
C PHE A 126 -8.99 3.71 18.49
N SER A 127 -9.55 2.72 17.81
CA SER A 127 -9.21 1.32 18.04
C SER A 127 -9.48 0.45 16.80
N PRO A 128 -8.43 -0.09 16.15
CA PRO A 128 -7.01 0.20 16.36
C PRO A 128 -6.64 1.65 15.94
N PHE A 129 -5.68 2.25 16.64
CA PHE A 129 -5.20 3.61 16.40
C PHE A 129 -3.73 3.59 15.93
N PRO A 130 -3.41 4.22 14.78
CA PRO A 130 -4.27 5.06 13.92
C PRO A 130 -4.98 4.33 12.77
N GLU A 131 -4.87 3.00 12.71
CA GLU A 131 -5.11 2.19 11.51
C GLU A 131 -6.56 2.27 11.00
N GLU A 132 -7.57 2.38 11.89
CA GLU A 132 -8.97 2.53 11.45
C GLU A 132 -9.18 3.78 10.60
N MET A 133 -8.56 4.90 10.98
CA MET A 133 -8.70 6.12 10.18
C MET A 133 -7.87 6.05 8.90
N ASN A 134 -6.67 5.48 8.95
CA ASN A 134 -5.83 5.32 7.76
C ASN A 134 -6.58 4.57 6.65
N ARG A 135 -7.13 3.38 6.93
CA ARG A 135 -7.86 2.59 5.92
C ARG A 135 -9.17 3.20 5.45
N GLN A 136 -9.84 3.99 6.29
CA GLN A 136 -11.03 4.71 5.84
C GLN A 136 -10.66 5.86 4.89
N ILE A 137 -9.62 6.64 5.20
CA ILE A 137 -9.13 7.72 4.33
C ILE A 137 -8.62 7.16 3.00
N VAL A 138 -7.78 6.11 3.04
CA VAL A 138 -7.29 5.44 1.83
C VAL A 138 -8.46 4.92 0.98
N GLY A 139 -9.49 4.34 1.60
CA GLY A 139 -10.69 3.89 0.90
C GLY A 139 -11.55 5.01 0.29
N LEU A 140 -11.34 6.28 0.65
CA LEU A 140 -11.96 7.42 -0.05
C LEU A 140 -11.17 7.82 -1.29
N LEU A 141 -9.86 7.57 -1.30
CA LEU A 141 -8.94 7.97 -2.37
C LEU A 141 -8.76 6.88 -3.44
N ALA A 142 -9.04 5.62 -3.11
CA ALA A 142 -8.75 4.49 -3.99
C ALA A 142 -9.71 4.39 -5.18
N ASP A 143 -9.15 4.16 -6.38
CA ASP A 143 -9.90 3.85 -7.60
C ASP A 143 -10.23 2.35 -7.70
N TYR A 144 -9.39 1.50 -7.11
CA TYR A 144 -9.53 0.05 -7.08
C TYR A 144 -9.39 -0.46 -5.64
N HIS A 145 -10.36 -1.26 -5.21
CA HIS A 145 -10.40 -1.86 -3.89
C HIS A 145 -10.30 -3.37 -4.00
N PHE A 146 -9.17 -3.93 -3.59
CA PHE A 146 -8.95 -5.38 -3.55
C PHE A 146 -9.24 -5.89 -2.14
N THR A 147 -10.41 -6.50 -1.98
CA THR A 147 -10.95 -6.91 -0.69
C THR A 147 -10.70 -8.40 -0.44
N PRO A 148 -10.34 -8.81 0.79
CA PRO A 148 -10.05 -10.20 1.08
C PRO A 148 -11.29 -11.09 1.17
N THR A 149 -12.45 -10.53 1.51
CA THR A 149 -13.69 -11.30 1.73
C THR A 149 -14.92 -10.55 1.24
N GLU A 150 -16.02 -11.27 1.08
CA GLU A 150 -17.34 -10.69 0.82
C GLU A 150 -17.75 -9.66 1.90
N MET A 151 -17.39 -9.93 3.18
CA MET A 151 -17.67 -9.02 4.30
C MET A 151 -16.97 -7.66 4.11
N THR A 152 -15.68 -7.67 3.76
CA THR A 152 -14.92 -6.43 3.59
C THR A 152 -15.34 -5.66 2.34
N ARG A 153 -15.79 -6.35 1.28
CA ARG A 153 -16.51 -5.72 0.16
C ARG A 153 -17.77 -5.02 0.63
N ASP A 154 -18.61 -5.70 1.40
CA ASP A 154 -19.90 -5.16 1.84
C ASP A 154 -19.74 -3.93 2.74
N ASN A 155 -18.67 -3.86 3.54
CA ASN A 155 -18.32 -2.64 4.29
C ASN A 155 -18.09 -1.44 3.35
N LEU A 156 -17.34 -1.61 2.27
CA LEU A 156 -17.09 -0.54 1.29
C LEU A 156 -18.39 -0.15 0.54
N LEU A 157 -19.22 -1.13 0.19
CA LEU A 157 -20.51 -0.85 -0.46
C LEU A 157 -21.45 -0.07 0.45
N LYS A 158 -21.50 -0.40 1.76
CA LYS A 158 -22.26 0.36 2.77
C LYS A 158 -21.77 1.80 2.90
N GLU A 159 -20.47 2.03 2.71
CA GLU A 159 -19.85 3.35 2.68
C GLU A 159 -20.02 4.09 1.32
N GLY A 160 -20.77 3.51 0.38
CA GLY A 160 -21.11 4.15 -0.90
C GLY A 160 -20.10 3.96 -2.02
N LYS A 161 -19.11 3.07 -1.88
CA LYS A 161 -18.14 2.80 -2.96
C LYS A 161 -18.84 2.14 -4.15
N ASN A 162 -18.43 2.49 -5.36
CA ASN A 162 -18.99 1.91 -6.57
C ASN A 162 -18.63 0.43 -6.67
N ARG A 163 -19.63 -0.44 -6.83
CA ARG A 163 -19.43 -1.90 -6.96
C ARG A 163 -18.44 -2.29 -8.07
N LYS A 164 -18.36 -1.51 -9.16
CA LYS A 164 -17.41 -1.78 -10.26
C LYS A 164 -15.94 -1.54 -9.88
N GLN A 165 -15.68 -0.90 -8.75
CA GLN A 165 -14.36 -0.57 -8.22
C GLN A 165 -13.94 -1.47 -7.06
N VAL A 166 -14.77 -2.45 -6.67
CA VAL A 166 -14.52 -3.32 -5.52
C VAL A 166 -14.48 -4.78 -5.98
N PHE A 167 -13.35 -5.44 -5.72
CA PHE A 167 -13.04 -6.79 -6.19
C PHE A 167 -12.74 -7.68 -5.00
N VAL A 168 -13.44 -8.81 -4.88
CA VAL A 168 -13.14 -9.84 -3.87
C VAL A 168 -12.09 -10.77 -4.46
N VAL A 169 -10.89 -10.78 -3.87
CA VAL A 169 -9.72 -11.48 -4.42
C VAL A 169 -9.05 -12.45 -3.45
N GLY A 170 -9.56 -12.57 -2.22
CA GLY A 170 -8.86 -13.32 -1.16
C GLY A 170 -7.75 -12.50 -0.50
N ASN A 171 -7.06 -13.10 0.48
CA ASN A 171 -5.94 -12.46 1.17
C ASN A 171 -4.62 -13.01 0.62
N SER A 172 -3.76 -12.12 0.12
CA SER A 172 -2.50 -12.51 -0.49
C SER A 172 -1.46 -13.09 0.48
N ALA A 173 -1.70 -13.00 1.79
CA ALA A 173 -0.92 -13.75 2.77
C ALA A 173 -0.94 -15.27 2.52
N ILE A 174 -2.02 -15.79 1.95
CA ILE A 174 -2.17 -17.22 1.64
C ILE A 174 -1.31 -17.60 0.42
N ASP A 175 -1.20 -16.69 -0.56
CA ASP A 175 -0.43 -16.91 -1.79
C ASP A 175 1.07 -17.01 -1.51
N MET A 176 1.55 -16.47 -0.39
CA MET A 176 2.95 -16.58 0.03
C MET A 176 3.40 -18.03 0.30
N PHE A 177 2.46 -18.91 0.65
CA PHE A 177 2.74 -20.31 1.00
C PHE A 177 2.49 -21.29 -0.16
N GLN A 178 2.29 -20.79 -1.38
CA GLN A 178 2.06 -21.58 -2.60
C GLN A 178 3.24 -21.47 -3.57
#